data_AF-A0AA37KY24-F1
#
_entry.id   AF-A0AA37KY24-F1
#
_cell.length_a   1.000
_cell.length_b   1.000
_cell.length_c   1.000
_cell.angle_alpha   90.00
_cell.angle_beta   90.00
_cell.angle_gamma   90.00
#
_symmetry.space_group_name_H-M   'P 1'
#
loop_
_entity.id
_entity.type
_entity.pdbx_description
1 polymer ?
#
loop_
_entity_poly.entity_id
_entity_poly.type
_entity_poly.pdbx_seq_one_letter_code
_entity_poly.pdbx_strand_id
1 'polypeptide(L)'
;MNIDSNLSTAQYALRRIKEEIYKKDNFKSSNKTSLRKSDALENARMQAAADEIDAIRAPRNVFTLKRALWEGRGHNCGELASAAKYIAAERGMAACVARTDAHGFAVIGDLPDPPGLPARMEQWPEHLAVCDPWVNVACQATAYPEKFMEKMQKWERDEKIIENPHSQTEEDGWIRPTDPAWTQAVLNGPRPESGD
;
A
#
# COMPACT_ATOMS: atom_id res chain seq x y z
N MET A 1 14.22 18.86 10.60
CA MET A 1 14.27 17.88 9.50
C MET A 1 13.55 18.49 8.30
N ASN A 2 14.13 18.50 7.10
CA ASN A 2 13.59 19.26 5.96
C ASN A 2 12.38 18.51 5.34
N ILE A 3 11.22 19.18 5.26
CA ILE A 3 9.97 18.65 4.65
C ILE A 3 10.24 18.10 3.24
N ASP A 4 11.11 18.77 2.49
CA ASP A 4 11.53 18.34 1.15
C ASP A 4 12.23 16.97 1.14
N SER A 5 12.90 16.59 2.23
CA SER A 5 13.62 15.32 2.35
C SER A 5 12.67 14.13 2.52
N ASN A 6 11.58 14.27 3.27
CA ASN A 6 10.61 13.21 3.48
C ASN A 6 9.80 12.94 2.22
N LEU A 7 9.27 13.99 1.59
CA LEU A 7 8.53 13.88 0.34
C LEU A 7 9.40 13.35 -0.80
N SER A 8 10.62 13.88 -0.97
CA SER A 8 11.53 13.37 -2.00
C SER A 8 11.90 11.90 -1.77
N THR A 9 12.02 11.47 -0.51
CA THR A 9 12.25 10.07 -0.16
C THR A 9 11.04 9.19 -0.49
N ALA A 10 9.82 9.66 -0.23
CA ALA A 10 8.59 8.96 -0.63
C ALA A 10 8.50 8.78 -2.15
N GLN A 11 8.76 9.85 -2.91
CA GLN A 11 8.75 9.83 -4.37
C GLN A 11 9.87 8.91 -4.93
N TYR A 12 11.05 8.96 -4.31
CA TYR A 12 12.16 8.08 -4.65
C TYR A 12 11.82 6.60 -4.41
N ALA A 13 11.24 6.29 -3.25
CA ALA A 13 10.81 4.94 -2.90
C ALA A 13 9.76 4.42 -3.90
N LEU A 14 8.74 5.23 -4.22
CA LEU A 14 7.74 4.87 -5.21
C LEU A 14 8.37 4.60 -6.58
N ARG A 15 9.30 5.45 -7.04
CA ARG A 15 9.99 5.25 -8.33
C ARG A 15 10.78 3.95 -8.34
N ARG A 16 11.55 3.67 -7.29
CA ARG A 16 12.35 2.44 -7.18
C ARG A 16 11.49 1.19 -7.15
N ILE A 17 10.39 1.19 -6.40
CA ILE A 17 9.46 0.06 -6.38
C ILE A 17 8.88 -0.18 -7.78
N LYS A 18 8.52 0.88 -8.50
CA LYS A 18 8.06 0.72 -9.88
C LYS A 18 9.12 0.10 -10.78
N GLU A 19 10.37 0.52 -10.65
CA GLU A 19 11.47 0.06 -11.50
C GLU A 19 11.97 -1.34 -11.15
N GLU A 20 12.13 -1.62 -9.86
CA GLU A 20 12.77 -2.83 -9.35
C GLU A 20 11.78 -3.95 -9.04
N ILE A 21 10.49 -3.63 -8.87
CA ILE A 21 9.44 -4.61 -8.55
C ILE A 21 8.42 -4.70 -9.69
N TYR A 22 7.73 -3.61 -10.05
CA TYR A 22 6.62 -3.68 -11.00
C TYR A 22 7.00 -3.77 -12.48
N LYS A 23 8.14 -3.20 -12.90
CA LYS A 23 8.60 -3.27 -14.30
C LYS A 23 9.30 -4.60 -14.62
N LYS A 24 9.63 -5.40 -13.60
CA LYS A 24 10.01 -6.80 -13.82
C LYS A 24 8.78 -7.61 -14.26
N ASP A 25 9.00 -8.83 -14.73
CA ASP A 25 7.93 -9.79 -14.97
C ASP A 25 7.23 -10.12 -13.62
N ASN A 26 6.14 -9.41 -13.32
CA ASN A 26 5.49 -9.35 -12.02
C ASN A 26 3.96 -9.49 -12.20
N PHE A 27 3.35 -10.33 -11.37
CA PHE A 27 1.91 -10.61 -11.33
C PHE A 27 1.09 -9.51 -10.65
N LYS A 28 1.75 -8.52 -10.03
CA LYS A 28 1.17 -7.40 -9.27
C LYS A 28 0.45 -7.89 -8.01
N SER A 29 -0.72 -7.33 -7.71
CA SER A 29 -1.49 -7.63 -6.51
C SER A 29 -2.53 -8.72 -6.77
N SER A 30 -2.79 -9.59 -5.79
CA SER A 30 -3.89 -10.55 -5.87
C SER A 30 -5.25 -9.88 -5.61
N ASN A 31 -5.29 -8.83 -4.78
CA ASN A 31 -6.52 -8.19 -4.29
C ASN A 31 -7.11 -7.11 -5.22
N LYS A 32 -6.79 -7.14 -6.52
CA LYS A 32 -7.29 -6.19 -7.53
C LYS A 32 -7.26 -6.83 -8.91
N THR A 33 -8.35 -6.69 -9.65
CA THR A 33 -8.49 -7.21 -11.03
C THR A 33 -9.10 -6.18 -11.97
N SER A 34 -9.05 -6.46 -13.27
CA SER A 34 -9.62 -5.63 -14.33
C SER A 34 -10.67 -6.41 -15.12
N LEU A 35 -11.88 -5.86 -15.18
CA LEU A 35 -13.01 -6.42 -15.93
C LEU A 35 -12.85 -6.28 -17.46
N ARG A 36 -11.82 -5.58 -17.93
CA ARG A 36 -11.50 -5.43 -19.37
C ARG A 36 -10.74 -6.62 -19.95
N LYS A 37 -10.25 -7.50 -19.09
CA LYS A 37 -9.43 -8.65 -19.48
C LYS A 37 -10.24 -9.93 -19.34
N SER A 38 -9.72 -11.01 -19.94
CA SER A 38 -10.30 -12.34 -19.74
C SER A 38 -10.23 -12.73 -18.26
N ASP A 39 -11.37 -13.12 -17.70
CA ASP A 39 -11.49 -13.61 -16.32
C ASP A 39 -10.51 -14.75 -16.04
N ALA A 40 -10.36 -15.70 -16.97
CA ALA A 40 -9.43 -16.81 -16.81
C ALA A 40 -7.97 -16.33 -16.68
N LEU A 41 -7.57 -15.32 -17.47
CA LEU A 41 -6.21 -14.77 -17.41
C LEU A 41 -5.98 -13.95 -16.14
N GLU A 42 -6.96 -13.14 -15.72
CA GLU A 42 -6.83 -12.37 -14.48
C GLU A 42 -6.88 -13.27 -13.25
N ASN A 43 -7.73 -14.30 -13.22
CA ASN A 43 -7.76 -15.28 -12.13
C ASN A 43 -6.44 -16.03 -12.01
N ALA A 44 -5.86 -16.49 -13.12
CA ALA A 44 -4.54 -17.12 -13.12
C ALA A 44 -3.45 -16.17 -12.62
N ARG A 45 -3.47 -14.89 -13.05
CA ARG A 45 -2.54 -13.86 -12.54
C ARG A 45 -2.71 -13.63 -11.04
N MET A 46 -3.95 -13.52 -10.56
CA MET A 46 -4.24 -13.29 -9.15
C MET A 46 -3.81 -14.46 -8.27
N GLN A 47 -4.04 -15.70 -8.72
CA GLN A 47 -3.56 -16.88 -8.02
C GLN A 47 -2.04 -16.90 -7.95
N ALA A 48 -1.34 -16.66 -9.07
CA ALA A 48 0.12 -16.58 -9.08
C ALA A 48 0.65 -15.45 -8.19
N ALA A 49 -0.06 -14.31 -8.12
CA ALA A 49 0.27 -13.24 -7.18
C ALA A 49 0.06 -13.66 -5.71
N ALA A 50 -1.03 -14.39 -5.41
CA ALA A 50 -1.32 -14.87 -4.07
C ALA A 50 -0.25 -15.86 -3.58
N ASP A 51 0.15 -16.83 -4.41
CA ASP A 51 1.19 -17.80 -4.08
C ASP A 51 2.54 -17.11 -3.75
N GLU A 52 2.90 -16.08 -4.51
CA GLU A 52 4.10 -15.26 -4.26
C GLU A 52 3.99 -14.46 -2.96
N ILE A 53 2.82 -13.89 -2.67
CA ILE A 53 2.56 -13.15 -1.43
C ILE A 53 2.66 -14.09 -0.22
N ASP A 54 2.11 -15.30 -0.30
CA ASP A 54 2.21 -16.30 0.76
C ASP A 54 3.67 -16.74 0.97
N ALA A 55 4.43 -16.90 -0.11
CA ALA A 55 5.86 -17.18 -0.03
C ALA A 55 6.63 -16.02 0.64
N ILE A 56 6.28 -14.76 0.36
CA ILE A 56 6.87 -13.59 1.04
C ILE A 56 6.53 -13.59 2.53
N ARG A 57 5.28 -13.91 2.90
CA ARG A 57 4.74 -13.87 4.27
C ARG A 57 5.12 -15.07 5.13
N ALA A 58 5.60 -16.16 4.54
CA ALA A 58 6.08 -17.33 5.28
C ALA A 58 7.10 -16.92 6.37
N PRO A 59 7.16 -17.65 7.52
CA PRO A 59 8.04 -17.31 8.63
C PRO A 59 9.48 -17.05 8.19
N ARG A 60 9.95 -15.82 8.38
CA ARG A 60 11.24 -15.29 7.92
C ARG A 60 11.85 -14.37 8.98
N ASN A 61 13.16 -14.18 8.92
CA ASN A 61 13.83 -13.11 9.65
C ASN A 61 13.89 -11.84 8.78
N VAL A 62 14.30 -10.71 9.36
CA VAL A 62 14.35 -9.40 8.68
C VAL A 62 15.16 -9.42 7.38
N PHE A 63 16.29 -10.12 7.34
CA PHE A 63 17.14 -10.20 6.14
C PHE A 63 16.47 -11.03 5.04
N THR A 64 15.81 -12.12 5.42
CA THR A 64 15.11 -12.97 4.46
C THR A 64 13.81 -12.35 3.97
N LEU A 65 13.15 -11.48 4.75
CA LEU A 65 12.01 -10.68 4.30
C LEU A 65 12.40 -9.65 3.25
N LYS A 66 13.45 -8.84 3.49
CA LYS A 66 13.91 -7.86 2.50
C LYS A 66 14.24 -8.53 1.17
N ARG A 67 14.96 -9.66 1.18
CA ARG A 67 15.26 -10.39 -0.05
C ARG A 67 13.98 -10.88 -0.74
N ALA A 68 13.06 -11.50 0.00
CA ALA A 68 11.81 -12.01 -0.55
C ALA A 68 10.96 -10.90 -1.20
N LEU A 69 10.91 -9.69 -0.62
CA LEU A 69 10.20 -8.56 -1.21
C LEU A 69 10.74 -8.15 -2.60
N TRP A 70 12.05 -8.21 -2.83
CA TRP A 70 12.66 -7.81 -4.10
C TRP A 70 12.68 -8.91 -5.16
N GLU A 71 12.69 -10.17 -4.74
CA GLU A 71 12.69 -11.35 -5.60
C GLU A 71 11.28 -11.79 -5.97
N GLY A 72 10.30 -11.54 -5.10
CA GLY A 72 8.91 -11.92 -5.31
C GLY A 72 8.29 -11.27 -6.53
N ARG A 73 7.29 -11.94 -7.09
CA ARG A 73 6.58 -11.49 -8.29
C ARG A 73 5.13 -11.09 -8.01
N GLY A 74 4.66 -11.22 -6.78
CA GLY A 74 3.34 -10.78 -6.33
C GLY A 74 3.44 -9.97 -5.04
N HIS A 75 2.68 -8.88 -4.95
CA HIS A 75 2.70 -7.99 -3.78
C HIS A 75 1.35 -7.32 -3.56
N ASN A 76 0.86 -7.36 -2.32
CA ASN A 76 -0.24 -6.51 -1.88
C ASN A 76 0.31 -5.27 -1.15
N CYS A 77 -0.60 -4.47 -0.59
CA CYS A 77 -0.27 -3.19 0.03
C CYS A 77 0.76 -3.30 1.17
N GLY A 78 0.67 -4.33 2.01
CA GLY A 78 1.59 -4.54 3.12
C GLY A 78 3.03 -4.82 2.69
N GLU A 79 3.22 -5.67 1.68
CA GLU A 79 4.55 -5.98 1.13
C GLU A 79 5.18 -4.72 0.50
N LEU A 80 4.40 -3.97 -0.26
CA LEU A 80 4.86 -2.74 -0.92
C LEU A 80 5.17 -1.60 0.07
N ALA A 81 4.35 -1.46 1.12
CA ALA A 81 4.62 -0.53 2.22
C ALA A 81 5.94 -0.90 2.94
N SER A 82 6.19 -2.19 3.14
CA SER A 82 7.41 -2.67 3.77
C SER A 82 8.63 -2.41 2.88
N ALA A 83 8.53 -2.64 1.56
CA ALA A 83 9.57 -2.28 0.61
C ALA A 83 9.88 -0.76 0.63
N ALA A 84 8.84 0.09 0.69
CA ALA A 84 9.02 1.53 0.79
C ALA A 84 9.73 1.95 2.09
N LYS A 85 9.39 1.32 3.22
CA LYS A 85 10.09 1.51 4.50
C LYS A 85 11.58 1.15 4.40
N TYR A 86 11.93 0.01 3.78
CA TYR A 86 13.33 -0.37 3.60
C TYR A 86 14.11 0.64 2.74
N ILE A 87 13.50 1.14 1.65
CA ILE A 87 14.14 2.15 0.79
C ILE A 87 14.31 3.50 1.54
N ALA A 88 13.37 3.87 2.39
CA ALA A 88 13.51 5.06 3.24
C ALA A 88 14.67 4.90 4.24
N ALA A 89 14.80 3.73 4.88
CA ALA A 89 15.89 3.43 5.79
C ALA A 89 17.27 3.46 5.10
N GLU A 90 17.38 3.01 3.85
CA GLU A 90 18.61 3.14 3.03
C GLU A 90 19.03 4.60 2.80
N ARG A 91 18.09 5.54 2.89
CA ARG A 91 18.34 6.99 2.81
C ARG A 91 18.53 7.64 4.18
N GLY A 92 18.61 6.85 5.25
CA GLY A 92 18.73 7.34 6.62
C GLY A 92 17.47 8.02 7.15
N MET A 93 16.31 7.78 6.53
CA MET A 93 15.05 8.39 6.92
C MET A 93 14.25 7.47 7.84
N ALA A 94 13.66 8.04 8.89
CA ALA A 94 12.68 7.35 9.71
C ALA A 94 11.45 7.01 8.86
N ALA A 95 10.94 5.79 9.01
CA ALA A 95 9.73 5.35 8.34
C ALA A 95 9.05 4.20 9.09
N CYS A 96 7.72 4.19 9.05
CA CYS A 96 6.91 3.08 9.55
C CYS A 96 5.92 2.62 8.47
N VAL A 97 5.31 1.46 8.71
CA VAL A 97 4.14 1.02 7.95
C VAL A 97 2.93 1.40 8.77
N ALA A 98 2.08 2.27 8.24
CA ALA A 98 0.76 2.55 8.80
C ALA A 98 -0.24 1.54 8.23
N ARG A 99 -1.09 0.98 9.09
CA ARG A 99 -2.16 0.07 8.71
C ARG A 99 -3.49 0.64 9.17
N THR A 100 -4.43 0.74 8.25
CA THR A 100 -5.84 0.97 8.56
C THR A 100 -6.57 -0.37 8.55
N ASP A 101 -7.89 -0.34 8.66
CA ASP A 101 -8.72 -1.55 8.68
C ASP A 101 -8.64 -2.39 7.41
N ALA A 102 -8.33 -1.74 6.30
CA ALA A 102 -8.43 -2.34 4.98
C ALA A 102 -7.14 -2.23 4.17
N HIS A 103 -6.20 -1.37 4.58
CA HIS A 103 -5.08 -1.00 3.72
C HIS A 103 -3.81 -0.62 4.49
N GLY A 104 -2.65 -0.76 3.84
CA GLY A 104 -1.36 -0.42 4.43
C GLY A 104 -0.48 0.39 3.48
N PHE A 105 0.21 1.39 4.02
CA PHE A 105 1.14 2.25 3.28
C PHE A 105 2.30 2.69 4.18
N ALA A 106 3.38 3.20 3.57
CA ALA A 106 4.51 3.70 4.33
C ALA A 106 4.34 5.18 4.68
N VAL A 107 4.67 5.53 5.92
CA VAL A 107 4.78 6.92 6.39
C VAL A 107 6.24 7.21 6.64
N ILE A 108 6.75 8.30 6.06
CA ILE A 108 8.16 8.71 6.08
C ILE A 108 8.28 10.02 6.84
N GLY A 109 9.24 10.05 7.77
CA GLY A 109 9.47 11.12 8.72
C GLY A 109 9.34 10.63 10.17
N ASP A 110 9.82 11.45 11.10
CA ASP A 110 9.71 11.15 12.53
C ASP A 110 8.25 11.28 12.97
N LEU A 111 7.75 10.23 13.62
CA LEU A 111 6.44 10.27 14.27
C LEU A 111 6.53 11.13 15.54
N PRO A 112 5.44 11.84 15.91
CA PRO A 112 5.39 12.55 17.18
C PRO A 112 5.51 11.58 18.38
N ASP A 113 5.99 12.11 19.50
CA ASP A 113 6.08 11.42 20.80
C ASP A 113 5.00 11.98 21.75
N PRO A 114 4.09 11.16 22.33
CA PRO A 114 3.98 9.71 22.18
C PRO A 114 3.57 9.29 20.75
N PRO A 115 3.97 8.07 20.32
CA PRO A 115 3.64 7.56 18.99
C PRO A 115 2.11 7.47 18.84
N GLY A 116 1.57 8.34 17.98
CA GLY A 116 0.16 8.37 17.66
C GLY A 116 -0.10 9.37 16.54
N LEU A 117 -0.68 8.89 15.44
CA LEU A 117 -1.16 9.76 14.39
C LEU A 117 -2.65 10.05 14.62
N PRO A 118 -3.12 11.29 14.39
CA PRO A 118 -4.54 11.60 14.42
C PRO A 118 -5.33 10.66 13.50
N ALA A 119 -6.57 10.34 13.85
CA ALA A 119 -7.44 9.51 13.01
C ALA A 119 -7.69 10.14 11.63
N ARG A 120 -7.71 11.47 11.55
CA ARG A 120 -7.85 12.22 10.29
C ARG A 120 -6.48 12.54 9.72
N MET A 121 -6.20 12.06 8.51
CA MET A 121 -4.90 12.22 7.86
C MET A 121 -4.57 13.68 7.50
N GLU A 122 -5.60 14.51 7.32
CA GLU A 122 -5.47 15.95 7.10
C GLU A 122 -4.88 16.69 8.30
N GLN A 123 -4.90 16.07 9.48
CA GLN A 123 -4.35 16.62 10.72
C GLN A 123 -2.95 16.10 11.03
N TRP A 124 -2.38 15.26 10.16
CA TRP A 124 -1.04 14.73 10.37
C TRP A 124 0.01 15.84 10.25
N PRO A 125 1.14 15.72 10.96
CA PRO A 125 2.22 16.69 10.83
C PRO A 125 2.66 16.90 9.37
N GLU A 126 2.78 18.16 8.96
CA GLU A 126 3.08 18.54 7.57
C GLU A 126 4.42 18.01 7.05
N HIS A 127 5.36 17.69 7.95
CA HIS A 127 6.63 17.10 7.56
C HIS A 127 6.52 15.64 7.15
N LEU A 128 5.43 14.94 7.47
CA LEU A 128 5.26 13.55 7.09
C LEU A 128 4.91 13.42 5.61
N ALA A 129 5.47 12.38 4.99
CA ALA A 129 5.12 11.98 3.64
C ALA A 129 4.55 10.57 3.63
N VAL A 130 3.59 10.32 2.74
CA VAL A 130 3.05 8.98 2.48
C VAL A 130 3.65 8.44 1.19
N CYS A 131 4.04 7.17 1.22
CA CYS A 131 4.35 6.37 0.04
C CYS A 131 3.43 5.15 0.01
N ASP A 132 2.51 5.14 -0.94
CA ASP A 132 1.63 4.00 -1.24
C ASP A 132 1.88 3.53 -2.69
N PRO A 133 2.71 2.49 -2.86
CA PRO A 133 2.97 1.93 -4.18
C PRO A 133 1.79 1.17 -4.78
N TRP A 134 0.89 0.62 -3.98
CA TRP A 134 -0.25 -0.17 -4.46
C TRP A 134 -1.27 0.71 -5.20
N VAL A 135 -1.51 1.92 -4.69
CA VAL A 135 -2.28 2.97 -5.41
C VAL A 135 -1.41 3.85 -6.31
N ASN A 136 -0.08 3.68 -6.30
CA ASN A 136 0.90 4.52 -7.00
C ASN A 136 0.70 6.01 -6.64
N VAL A 137 0.87 6.32 -5.35
CA VAL A 137 0.82 7.67 -4.77
C VAL A 137 2.02 7.86 -3.87
N ALA A 138 2.68 9.01 -4.00
CA ALA A 138 3.67 9.50 -3.06
C ALA A 138 3.47 11.01 -2.91
N CYS A 139 3.08 11.46 -1.72
CA CYS A 139 2.67 12.84 -1.47
C CYS A 139 2.93 13.24 -0.01
N GLN A 140 2.72 14.52 0.31
CA GLN A 140 2.58 14.94 1.70
C GLN A 140 1.42 14.19 2.34
N ALA A 141 1.55 13.85 3.63
CA ALA A 141 0.56 13.05 4.33
C ALA A 141 -0.85 13.67 4.30
N THR A 142 -0.94 14.99 4.49
CA THR A 142 -2.20 15.74 4.50
C THR A 142 -2.92 15.75 3.15
N ALA A 143 -2.19 15.56 2.03
CA ALA A 143 -2.75 15.47 0.68
C ALA A 143 -3.15 14.04 0.28
N TYR A 144 -2.84 13.03 1.10
CA TYR A 144 -3.08 11.63 0.77
C TYR A 144 -4.56 11.29 0.57
N PRO A 145 -5.52 11.78 1.39
CA PRO A 145 -6.94 11.48 1.18
C PRO A 145 -7.45 11.86 -0.21
N GLU A 146 -7.13 13.07 -0.67
CA GLU A 146 -7.50 13.54 -2.01
C GLU A 146 -6.86 12.66 -3.10
N LYS A 147 -5.56 12.39 -3.01
CA LYS A 147 -4.82 11.59 -3.99
C LYS A 147 -5.27 10.13 -4.04
N PHE A 148 -5.67 9.57 -2.90
CA PHE A 148 -6.25 8.24 -2.81
C PHE A 148 -7.60 8.20 -3.54
N MET A 149 -8.48 9.17 -3.27
CA MET A 149 -9.79 9.26 -3.94
C MET A 149 -9.67 9.47 -5.45
N GLU A 150 -8.76 10.34 -5.90
CA GLU A 150 -8.44 10.50 -7.34
C GLU A 150 -8.05 9.16 -7.98
N LYS A 151 -7.29 8.31 -7.27
CA LYS A 151 -6.91 6.99 -7.77
C LYS A 151 -8.08 6.03 -7.84
N MET A 152 -8.91 5.98 -6.79
CA MET A 152 -10.07 5.09 -6.74
C MET A 152 -11.04 5.40 -7.88
N GLN A 153 -11.34 6.68 -8.08
CA GLN A 153 -12.17 7.12 -9.21
C GLN A 153 -11.54 6.75 -10.56
N LYS A 154 -10.22 6.88 -10.70
CA LYS A 154 -9.53 6.43 -11.92
C LYS A 154 -9.68 4.92 -12.12
N TRP A 155 -9.51 4.13 -11.08
CA TRP A 155 -9.65 2.67 -11.17
C TRP A 155 -11.06 2.23 -11.51
N GLU A 156 -12.08 2.87 -10.94
CA GLU A 156 -13.47 2.62 -11.32
C GLU A 156 -13.71 2.93 -12.81
N ARG A 157 -13.24 4.08 -13.32
CA ARG A 157 -13.30 4.41 -14.76
C ARG A 157 -12.52 3.44 -15.65
N ASP A 158 -11.48 2.81 -15.11
CA ASP A 158 -10.69 1.78 -15.78
C ASP A 158 -11.31 0.37 -15.66
N GLU A 159 -12.52 0.27 -15.08
CA GLU A 159 -13.25 -0.99 -14.83
C GLU A 159 -12.40 -1.98 -14.03
N LYS A 160 -11.79 -1.49 -12.96
CA LYS A 160 -11.10 -2.31 -11.97
C LYS A 160 -11.99 -2.50 -10.76
N ILE A 161 -11.87 -3.65 -10.14
CA ILE A 161 -12.49 -4.00 -8.87
C ILE A 161 -11.42 -4.47 -7.91
N ILE A 162 -11.72 -4.36 -6.63
CA ILE A 162 -10.82 -4.72 -5.52
C ILE A 162 -11.49 -5.79 -4.68
N GLU A 163 -10.68 -6.66 -4.09
CA GLU A 163 -11.17 -7.66 -3.16
C GLU A 163 -11.80 -6.95 -1.97
N ASN A 164 -12.98 -7.41 -1.55
CA ASN A 164 -13.66 -6.87 -0.39
C ASN A 164 -13.00 -7.41 0.88
N PRO A 165 -12.30 -6.58 1.68
CA PRO A 165 -11.64 -7.05 2.89
C PRO A 165 -12.62 -7.48 3.99
N HIS A 166 -13.91 -7.15 3.83
CA HIS A 166 -14.99 -7.51 4.75
C HIS A 166 -15.94 -8.56 4.18
N SER A 167 -15.57 -9.20 3.06
CA SER A 167 -16.39 -10.23 2.42
C SER A 167 -16.69 -11.37 3.39
N GLN A 168 -17.95 -11.81 3.41
CA GLN A 168 -18.34 -13.02 4.16
C GLN A 168 -18.75 -14.17 3.24
N THR A 169 -18.91 -13.91 1.95
CA THR A 169 -19.31 -14.87 0.93
C THR A 169 -18.45 -14.70 -0.34
N GLU A 170 -18.62 -15.58 -1.31
CA GLU A 170 -18.00 -15.40 -2.64
C GLU A 170 -18.72 -14.32 -3.46
N GLU A 171 -20.03 -14.11 -3.23
CA GLU A 171 -20.86 -13.18 -3.99
C GLU A 171 -20.54 -11.70 -3.68
N ASP A 172 -20.05 -11.40 -2.48
CA ASP A 172 -19.61 -10.07 -2.04
C ASP A 172 -18.08 -9.89 -2.07
N GLY A 173 -17.36 -10.84 -2.68
CA GLY A 173 -15.89 -10.90 -2.72
C GLY A 173 -15.19 -9.75 -3.42
N TRP A 174 -15.92 -9.01 -4.27
CA TRP A 174 -15.36 -7.92 -5.05
C TRP A 174 -16.24 -6.68 -5.01
N ILE A 175 -15.62 -5.53 -4.77
CA ILE A 175 -16.28 -4.23 -4.67
C ILE A 175 -15.66 -3.21 -5.63
N ARG A 176 -16.40 -2.13 -5.85
CA ARG A 176 -15.90 -0.99 -6.62
C ARG A 176 -14.81 -0.26 -5.83
N PRO A 177 -13.77 0.29 -6.49
CA PRO A 177 -12.73 1.04 -5.79
C PRO A 177 -13.24 2.29 -5.06
N THR A 178 -14.40 2.83 -5.46
CA THR A 178 -15.08 3.99 -4.86
C THR A 178 -16.15 3.60 -3.85
N ASP A 179 -16.25 2.32 -3.49
CA ASP A 179 -17.18 1.87 -2.46
C ASP A 179 -16.98 2.69 -1.16
N PRO A 180 -18.05 3.25 -0.57
CA PRO A 180 -17.93 4.09 0.62
C PRO A 180 -17.33 3.37 1.83
N ALA A 181 -17.67 2.09 2.05
CA ALA A 181 -17.14 1.33 3.19
C ALA A 181 -15.63 1.11 3.03
N TRP A 182 -15.18 0.74 1.83
CA TRP A 182 -13.76 0.63 1.51
C TRP A 182 -13.02 1.96 1.67
N THR A 183 -13.49 3.03 1.03
CA THR A 183 -12.79 4.33 1.05
C THR A 183 -12.72 4.90 2.46
N GLN A 184 -13.78 4.76 3.26
CA GLN A 184 -13.76 5.16 4.67
C GLN A 184 -12.81 4.30 5.50
N ALA A 185 -12.78 2.98 5.28
CA ALA A 185 -11.86 2.07 5.98
C ALA A 185 -10.36 2.39 5.69
N VAL A 186 -10.05 2.96 4.53
CA VAL A 186 -8.69 3.44 4.21
C VAL A 186 -8.42 4.85 4.77
N LEU A 187 -9.40 5.74 4.75
CA LEU A 187 -9.19 7.15 5.11
C LEU A 187 -9.35 7.46 6.59
N ASN A 188 -10.02 6.60 7.37
CA ASN A 188 -10.22 6.76 8.82
C ASN A 188 -8.97 6.45 9.66
N GLY A 189 -7.78 6.77 9.13
CA GLY A 189 -6.49 6.69 9.82
C GLY A 189 -6.07 5.27 10.25
N PRO A 190 -4.81 5.07 10.63
CA PRO A 190 -4.40 3.88 11.35
C PRO A 190 -5.02 3.91 12.75
N ARG A 191 -5.67 2.81 13.14
CA ARG A 191 -6.09 2.65 14.54
C ARG A 191 -4.83 2.46 15.39
N PRO A 192 -4.76 3.03 16.61
CA PRO A 192 -3.72 2.65 17.54
C PRO A 192 -3.81 1.12 17.72
N GLU A 193 -2.68 0.42 17.58
CA GLU A 193 -2.60 -0.98 17.96
C GLU A 193 -3.11 -1.06 19.40
N SER A 194 -4.24 -1.74 19.62
CA SER A 194 -4.64 -2.15 20.95
C SER A 194 -3.51 -3.03 21.46
N GLY A 195 -2.72 -2.49 22.38
CA GLY A 195 -1.69 -3.27 23.06
C GLY A 195 -2.35 -4.47 23.72
N ASP A 196 -1.97 -5.65 23.28
CA ASP A 196 -2.06 -6.88 24.07
C ASP A 196 -0.80 -7.00 24.93
#